data_AF-A0A7Y0BT60-F1
#
_entry.id   AF-A0A7Y0BT60-F1
#
_cell.length_a   1.000
_cell.length_b   1.000
_cell.length_c   1.000
_cell.angle_alpha   90.00
_cell.angle_beta   90.00
_cell.angle_gamma   90.00
#
_symmetry.space_group_name_H-M   'P 1'
#
loop_
_entity.id
_entity.type
_entity.pdbx_description
1 polymer ?
#
loop_
_entity_poly.entity_id
_entity_poly.type
_entity_poly.pdbx_seq_one_letter_code
_entity_poly.pdbx_strand_id
1 'polypeptide(L)'
;MSSNPLPPADPEQVQRERTEQIARLNDETRQGKARSARILFTRGVVELLAEGQTEEPARTARVMINQERLMRQIADAPIDPGDDPYGERDFGVVTFLGERLYWKIDPYADVGSFTFGSGAPWDASVTIRVLTVLQPCEY
;
A
#
# COMPACT_ATOMS: atom_id res chain seq x y z
N MET A 1 -23.04 37.68 23.33
CA MET A 1 -22.27 37.46 22.09
C MET A 1 -22.81 36.20 21.45
N SER A 2 -23.75 36.30 20.51
CA SER A 2 -24.22 35.12 19.77
C SER A 2 -23.11 34.67 18.83
N SER A 3 -22.48 33.54 19.17
CA SER A 3 -21.65 32.77 18.25
C SER A 3 -22.53 32.31 17.10
N ASN A 4 -22.34 32.90 15.92
CA ASN A 4 -22.95 32.37 14.71
C ASN A 4 -22.37 30.96 14.48
N PRO A 5 -23.19 29.93 14.16
CA PRO A 5 -22.65 28.62 13.83
C PRO A 5 -21.72 28.76 12.62
N LEU A 6 -20.56 28.09 12.68
CA LEU A 6 -19.65 27.99 11.55
C LEU A 6 -20.45 27.45 10.34
N PRO A 7 -20.32 28.07 9.16
CA PRO A 7 -20.94 27.54 7.95
C PRO A 7 -20.48 26.09 7.73
N PRO A 8 -21.34 25.23 7.15
CA PRO A 8 -20.96 23.87 6.83
C PRO A 8 -19.69 23.87 5.97
N ALA A 9 -18.80 22.90 6.23
CA ALA A 9 -17.55 22.78 5.49
C ALA A 9 -17.80 22.60 4.00
N ASP A 10 -16.96 23.22 3.17
CA ASP A 10 -16.96 23.07 1.72
C ASP A 10 -16.75 21.58 1.34
N PRO A 11 -17.67 20.94 0.60
CA PRO A 11 -17.54 19.54 0.20
C PRO A 11 -16.23 19.23 -0.54
N GLU A 12 -15.73 20.14 -1.37
CA GLU A 12 -14.48 19.92 -2.08
C GLU A 12 -13.28 19.95 -1.14
N GLN A 13 -13.30 20.85 -0.14
CA GLN A 13 -12.29 20.88 0.91
C GLN A 13 -12.27 19.57 1.70
N VAL A 14 -13.44 19.09 2.12
CA VAL A 14 -13.57 17.82 2.85
C VAL A 14 -13.02 16.65 2.02
N GLN A 15 -13.30 16.62 0.72
CA GLN A 15 -12.76 15.57 -0.15
C GLN A 15 -11.23 15.64 -0.26
N ARG A 16 -10.65 16.84 -0.45
CA ARG A 16 -9.19 17.02 -0.46
C ARG A 16 -8.53 16.56 0.84
N GLU A 17 -9.11 16.92 1.98
CA GLU A 17 -8.62 16.49 3.30
C GLU A 17 -8.67 14.97 3.47
N ARG A 18 -9.74 14.32 2.98
CA ARG A 18 -9.85 12.86 2.97
C ARG A 18 -8.81 12.19 2.07
N THR A 19 -8.62 12.69 0.85
CA THR A 19 -7.61 12.19 -0.07
C THR A 19 -6.21 12.28 0.55
N GLU A 20 -5.83 13.42 1.14
CA GLU A 20 -4.52 13.54 1.80
C GLU A 20 -4.39 12.60 3.01
N GLN A 21 -5.48 12.39 3.75
CA GLN A 21 -5.50 11.44 4.85
C GLN A 21 -5.33 9.99 4.36
N ILE A 22 -5.95 9.61 3.23
CA ILE A 22 -5.75 8.30 2.59
C ILE A 22 -4.28 8.15 2.19
N ALA A 23 -3.73 9.16 1.51
CA ALA A 23 -2.33 9.19 1.06
C ALA A 23 -1.36 8.99 2.22
N ARG A 24 -1.56 9.70 3.33
CA ARG A 24 -0.73 9.54 4.53
C ARG A 24 -0.76 8.11 5.07
N LEU A 25 -1.94 7.51 5.16
CA LEU A 25 -2.09 6.16 5.68
C LEU A 25 -1.51 5.10 4.73
N ASN A 26 -1.54 5.36 3.43
CA ASN A 26 -0.89 4.50 2.42
C ASN A 26 0.64 4.63 2.51
N ASP A 27 1.18 5.82 2.69
CA ASP A 27 2.61 6.03 2.96
C ASP A 27 3.06 5.34 4.26
N GLU A 28 2.26 5.44 5.34
CA GLU A 28 2.51 4.70 6.58
C GLU A 28 2.55 3.17 6.36
N THR A 29 1.74 2.66 5.43
CA THR A 29 1.72 1.24 5.06
C THR A 29 2.98 0.84 4.28
N ARG A 30 3.36 1.61 3.26
CA ARG A 30 4.60 1.40 2.48
C ARG A 30 5.84 1.41 3.36
N GLN A 31 5.86 2.30 4.34
CA GLN A 31 6.96 2.48 5.30
C GLN A 31 6.95 1.44 6.44
N GLY A 32 6.00 0.50 6.45
CA GLY A 32 5.90 -0.53 7.50
C GLY A 32 5.50 0.01 8.88
N LYS A 33 4.93 1.22 8.96
CA LYS A 33 4.49 1.87 10.20
C LYS A 33 3.07 1.44 10.60
N ALA A 34 2.25 1.04 9.63
CA ALA A 34 0.88 0.59 9.85
C ALA A 34 0.84 -0.86 10.42
N ARG A 35 0.70 -0.99 11.75
CA ARG A 35 0.75 -2.29 12.44
C ARG A 35 -0.32 -3.30 12.01
N SER A 36 -1.49 -2.82 11.60
CA SER A 36 -2.61 -3.68 11.17
C SER A 36 -2.52 -4.07 9.68
N ALA A 37 -1.60 -3.45 8.93
CA ALA A 37 -1.50 -3.70 7.50
C ALA A 37 -1.02 -5.12 7.21
N ARG A 38 -1.45 -5.64 6.05
CA ARG A 38 -1.00 -6.93 5.54
C ARG A 38 -0.16 -6.68 4.30
N ILE A 39 0.97 -7.38 4.21
CA ILE A 39 1.84 -7.35 3.05
C ILE A 39 1.74 -8.71 2.39
N LEU A 40 1.34 -8.71 1.11
CA LEU A 40 1.21 -9.90 0.29
C LEU A 40 2.19 -9.81 -0.86
N PHE A 41 2.85 -10.93 -1.13
CA PHE A 41 3.66 -11.11 -2.33
C PHE A 41 3.00 -12.23 -3.12
N THR A 42 2.72 -12.00 -4.40
CA THR A 42 2.25 -13.07 -5.28
C THR A 42 3.31 -14.17 -5.40
N ARG A 43 2.89 -15.33 -5.89
CA ARG A 43 3.79 -16.46 -6.07
C ARG A 43 4.96 -16.11 -6.99
N GLY A 44 4.72 -15.42 -8.10
CA GLY A 44 5.77 -15.02 -9.03
C GLY A 44 6.81 -14.12 -8.37
N VAL A 45 6.37 -13.20 -7.51
CA VAL A 45 7.29 -12.38 -6.72
C VAL A 45 8.07 -13.21 -5.71
N VAL A 46 7.44 -14.13 -4.98
CA VAL A 46 8.17 -15.01 -4.03
C VAL A 46 9.23 -15.86 -4.75
N GLU A 47 8.93 -16.35 -5.95
CA GLU A 47 9.89 -17.10 -6.79
C GLU A 47 11.06 -16.19 -7.25
N LEU A 48 10.78 -14.96 -7.66
CA LEU A 48 11.82 -13.96 -7.95
C LEU A 48 12.72 -13.69 -6.73
N LEU A 49 12.12 -13.46 -5.57
CA LEU A 49 12.86 -13.15 -4.34
C LEU A 49 13.74 -14.31 -3.85
N ALA A 50 13.43 -15.55 -4.26
CA ALA A 50 14.27 -16.71 -3.99
C ALA A 50 15.57 -16.72 -4.83
N GLU A 51 15.67 -15.91 -5.90
CA GLU A 51 16.84 -15.84 -6.81
C GLU A 51 17.33 -17.24 -7.26
N GLY A 52 16.38 -18.13 -7.57
CA GLY A 52 16.68 -19.50 -8.00
C GLY A 52 17.15 -20.44 -6.90
N GLN A 53 17.20 -20.01 -5.63
CA GLN A 53 17.53 -20.89 -4.52
C GLN A 53 16.38 -21.88 -4.26
N THR A 54 16.71 -23.18 -4.26
CA THR A 54 15.74 -24.26 -4.08
C THR A 54 15.90 -24.98 -2.75
N GLU A 55 17.10 -24.93 -2.15
CA GLU A 55 17.41 -25.66 -0.92
C GLU A 55 16.95 -24.87 0.32
N GLU A 56 16.22 -25.54 1.22
CA GLU A 56 15.88 -24.99 2.52
C GLU A 56 17.00 -25.33 3.54
N PRO A 57 17.38 -24.41 4.47
CA PRO A 57 16.71 -23.14 4.82
C PRO A 57 17.19 -21.92 4.02
N ALA A 58 18.12 -22.11 3.08
CA ALA A 58 18.75 -21.00 2.36
C ALA A 58 17.75 -20.23 1.49
N ARG A 59 16.77 -20.92 0.88
CA ARG A 59 15.69 -20.31 0.10
C ARG A 59 14.85 -19.39 0.97
N THR A 60 14.38 -19.86 2.13
CA THR A 60 13.63 -19.01 3.08
C THR A 60 14.43 -17.77 3.49
N ALA A 61 15.70 -17.93 3.87
CA ALA A 61 16.54 -16.80 4.26
C ALA A 61 16.72 -15.78 3.11
N ARG A 62 16.91 -16.28 1.89
CA ARG A 62 17.03 -15.46 0.68
C ARG A 62 15.76 -14.64 0.41
N VAL A 63 14.59 -15.28 0.49
CA VAL A 63 13.29 -14.60 0.36
C VAL A 63 13.15 -13.52 1.43
N MET A 64 13.43 -13.81 2.69
CA MET A 64 13.30 -12.82 3.78
C MET A 64 14.20 -11.59 3.58
N ILE A 65 15.48 -11.79 3.22
CA ILE A 65 16.42 -10.70 2.95
C ILE A 65 15.93 -9.84 1.78
N ASN A 66 15.49 -10.48 0.70
CA ASN A 66 15.05 -9.76 -0.48
C ASN A 66 13.68 -9.09 -0.29
N GLN A 67 12.77 -9.66 0.50
CA GLN A 67 11.54 -9.00 0.92
C GLN A 67 11.85 -7.70 1.66
N GLU A 68 12.77 -7.72 2.62
CA GLU A 68 13.16 -6.51 3.37
C GLU A 68 13.75 -5.44 2.45
N ARG A 69 14.63 -5.84 1.52
CA ARG A 69 15.22 -4.93 0.53
C ARG A 69 14.17 -4.33 -0.41
N LEU A 70 13.25 -5.15 -0.90
CA LEU A 70 12.15 -4.71 -1.77
C LEU A 70 11.21 -3.75 -1.04
N MET A 71 10.84 -4.06 0.21
CA MET A 71 9.98 -3.19 1.01
C MET A 71 10.65 -1.84 1.32
N ARG A 72 11.95 -1.80 1.62
CA ARG A 72 12.69 -0.52 1.74
C ARG A 72 12.64 0.27 0.44
N GLN A 73 12.86 -0.37 -0.70
CA GLN A 73 12.79 0.31 -2.00
C GLN A 73 11.38 0.84 -2.29
N ILE A 74 10.32 0.10 -1.94
CA ILE A 74 8.93 0.55 -2.06
C ILE A 74 8.65 1.75 -1.12
N ALA A 75 9.20 1.73 0.10
CA ALA A 75 9.03 2.81 1.07
C ALA A 75 9.64 4.14 0.57
N ASP A 76 10.79 4.06 -0.10
CA ASP A 76 11.55 5.23 -0.58
C ASP A 76 11.19 5.64 -2.03
N ALA A 77 10.43 4.81 -2.75
CA ALA A 77 10.08 5.09 -4.15
C ALA A 77 9.28 6.39 -4.28
N PRO A 78 9.59 7.26 -5.27
CA PRO A 78 8.73 8.38 -5.59
C PRO A 78 7.38 7.88 -6.13
N ILE A 79 6.34 8.67 -5.94
CA ILE A 79 5.05 8.44 -6.58
C ILE A 79 5.04 9.19 -7.91
N ASP A 80 4.89 8.47 -9.02
CA ASP A 80 4.74 9.07 -10.34
C ASP A 80 3.33 9.67 -10.46
N PRO A 81 3.19 10.95 -10.86
CA PRO A 81 1.87 11.55 -11.09
C PRO A 81 0.97 10.77 -12.07
N GLY A 82 1.55 10.03 -13.02
CA GLY A 82 0.80 9.18 -13.94
C GLY A 82 0.23 7.91 -13.29
N ASP A 83 0.86 7.45 -12.21
CA ASP A 83 0.46 6.27 -11.43
C ASP A 83 -0.47 6.64 -10.26
N ASP A 84 -0.67 7.94 -9.97
CA ASP A 84 -1.47 8.44 -8.85
C ASP A 84 -2.51 9.51 -9.29
N PRO A 85 -3.48 9.15 -10.14
CA PRO A 85 -4.47 10.10 -10.68
C PRO A 85 -5.38 10.72 -9.60
N TYR A 86 -5.52 10.07 -8.46
CA TYR A 86 -6.38 10.50 -7.36
C TYR A 86 -5.61 11.15 -6.20
N GLY A 87 -4.27 11.12 -6.22
CA GLY A 87 -3.44 11.66 -5.14
C GLY A 87 -3.45 10.81 -3.86
N GLU A 88 -3.89 9.56 -3.95
CA GLU A 88 -4.04 8.64 -2.83
C GLU A 88 -2.79 7.80 -2.57
N ARG A 89 -1.79 7.83 -3.48
CA ARG A 89 -0.50 7.12 -3.33
C ARG A 89 -0.68 5.63 -3.06
N ASP A 90 -1.69 5.03 -3.67
CA ASP A 90 -2.11 3.64 -3.46
C ASP A 90 -1.52 2.67 -4.48
N PHE A 91 -0.81 3.16 -5.50
CA PHE A 91 -0.18 2.37 -6.55
C PHE A 91 1.21 2.90 -6.90
N GLY A 92 2.08 2.00 -7.36
CA GLY A 92 3.33 2.40 -7.99
C GLY A 92 4.13 1.23 -8.55
N VAL A 93 5.26 1.60 -9.15
CA VAL A 93 6.12 0.70 -9.89
C VAL A 93 7.54 0.75 -9.33
N VAL A 94 8.16 -0.41 -9.16
CA VAL A 94 9.58 -0.52 -8.82
C VAL A 94 10.27 -1.53 -9.73
N THR A 95 11.57 -1.36 -9.96
CA THR A 95 12.40 -2.40 -10.60
C THR A 95 13.29 -3.04 -9.54
N PHE A 96 13.13 -4.34 -9.31
CA PHE A 96 13.86 -5.09 -8.29
C PHE A 96 14.42 -6.38 -8.89
N LEU A 97 15.71 -6.64 -8.64
CA LEU A 97 16.43 -7.78 -9.25
C LEU A 97 16.31 -7.85 -10.79
N GLY A 98 16.21 -6.69 -11.44
CA GLY A 98 16.05 -6.59 -12.90
C GLY A 98 14.62 -6.75 -13.41
N GLU A 99 13.66 -7.09 -12.54
CA GLU A 99 12.26 -7.27 -12.90
C GLU A 99 11.42 -6.07 -12.50
N ARG A 100 10.49 -5.67 -13.38
CA ARG A 100 9.50 -4.62 -13.09
C ARG A 100 8.39 -5.23 -12.24
N LEU A 101 8.10 -4.65 -11.09
CA LEU A 101 7.05 -5.06 -10.17
C LEU A 101 6.08 -3.92 -9.93
N TYR A 102 4.81 -4.26 -9.75
CA TYR A 102 3.78 -3.36 -9.26
C TYR A 102 3.58 -3.57 -7.76
N TRP A 103 3.21 -2.51 -7.08
CA TRP A 103 2.63 -2.60 -5.75
C TRP A 103 1.34 -1.79 -5.72
N LYS A 104 0.36 -2.28 -4.97
CA LYS A 104 -0.91 -1.60 -4.74
C LYS A 104 -1.34 -1.73 -3.29
N ILE A 105 -2.02 -0.73 -2.75
CA ILE A 105 -2.65 -0.74 -1.43
C ILE A 105 -4.16 -0.67 -1.57
N ASP A 106 -4.85 -1.69 -1.08
CA ASP A 106 -6.30 -1.73 -1.04
C ASP A 106 -6.80 -1.59 0.41
N PRO A 107 -7.73 -0.65 0.70
CA PRO A 107 -8.36 -0.50 2.01
C PRO A 107 -9.61 -1.39 2.13
N TYR A 108 -9.57 -2.35 3.05
CA TYR A 108 -10.67 -3.26 3.37
C TYR A 108 -11.38 -2.85 4.66
N ALA A 109 -12.70 -3.00 4.71
CA ALA A 109 -13.54 -2.53 5.82
C ALA A 109 -13.48 -3.40 7.09
N ASP A 110 -13.11 -4.68 6.98
CA ASP A 110 -13.30 -5.64 8.06
C ASP A 110 -12.07 -6.53 8.28
N VAL A 111 -11.71 -6.65 9.57
CA VAL A 111 -10.66 -7.51 10.12
C VAL A 111 -11.12 -8.96 10.09
N GLY A 112 -11.23 -9.54 8.90
CA GLY A 112 -11.49 -10.97 8.74
C GLY A 112 -12.18 -11.35 7.43
N SER A 113 -13.06 -10.51 6.89
CA SER A 113 -13.80 -10.82 5.67
C SER A 113 -13.14 -10.31 4.38
N PHE A 114 -12.17 -9.39 4.46
CA PHE A 114 -11.55 -8.73 3.29
C PHE A 114 -12.60 -8.27 2.26
N THR A 115 -13.74 -7.76 2.75
CA THR A 115 -14.77 -7.20 1.87
C THR A 115 -14.28 -5.86 1.33
N PHE A 116 -14.17 -5.77 0.01
CA PHE A 116 -13.67 -4.58 -0.69
C PHE A 116 -14.60 -3.38 -0.47
N GLY A 117 -14.02 -2.17 -0.46
CA GLY A 117 -14.79 -0.93 -0.43
C GLY A 117 -15.23 -0.51 0.96
N SER A 118 -14.27 -0.18 1.84
CA SER A 118 -14.62 0.61 3.02
C SER A 118 -15.29 1.91 2.58
N GLY A 119 -16.44 2.25 3.19
CA GLY A 119 -17.09 3.54 2.98
C GLY A 119 -16.30 4.72 3.58
N ALA A 120 -15.22 4.44 4.32
CA ALA A 120 -14.34 5.43 4.95
C ALA A 120 -12.86 5.02 4.83
N PRO A 121 -12.27 5.02 3.62
CA PRO A 121 -10.86 4.67 3.41
C PRO A 121 -9.88 5.58 4.17
N TRP A 122 -10.29 6.82 4.48
CA TRP A 122 -9.53 7.78 5.29
C TRP A 122 -9.47 7.45 6.79
N ASP A 123 -10.27 6.48 7.28
CA ASP A 123 -10.34 6.12 8.70
C ASP A 123 -9.63 4.78 8.98
N ALA A 124 -8.46 4.87 9.60
CA ALA A 124 -7.64 3.71 9.96
C ALA A 124 -8.25 2.81 11.06
N SER A 125 -9.23 3.30 11.83
CA SER A 125 -9.89 2.51 12.88
C SER A 125 -10.87 1.48 12.33
N VAL A 126 -11.36 1.70 11.11
CA VAL A 126 -12.33 0.85 10.41
C VAL A 126 -11.77 0.30 9.09
N THR A 127 -10.45 0.39 8.89
CA THR A 127 -9.80 -0.15 7.69
C THR A 127 -8.56 -0.97 7.98
N ILE A 128 -8.38 -2.02 7.18
CA ILE A 128 -7.10 -2.72 7.02
C ILE A 128 -6.56 -2.41 5.63
N ARG A 129 -5.31 -1.96 5.56
CA ARG A 129 -4.59 -1.80 4.30
C ARG A 129 -3.88 -3.09 3.94
N VAL A 130 -4.08 -3.53 2.71
CA VAL A 130 -3.37 -4.67 2.15
C VAL A 130 -2.46 -4.14 1.06
N LEU A 131 -1.15 -4.18 1.30
CA LEU A 131 -0.14 -3.92 0.29
C LEU A 131 0.14 -5.22 -0.46
N THR A 132 -0.20 -5.26 -1.73
CA THR A 132 0.09 -6.40 -2.60
C THR A 132 1.22 -6.03 -3.54
N VAL A 133 2.27 -6.84 -3.58
CA VAL A 133 3.36 -6.75 -4.56
C VAL A 133 3.21 -7.90 -5.56
N LEU A 134 3.20 -7.55 -6.84
CA LEU A 134 2.89 -8.46 -7.93
C LEU A 134 3.66 -8.12 -9.21
N GLN A 135 3.79 -9.08 -10.11
CA GLN A 135 4.32 -8.83 -11.45
C GLN A 135 3.25 -8.16 -12.33
N PRO A 136 3.64 -7.37 -13.35
CA PRO A 136 2.70 -6.74 -14.28
C PRO A 136 1.76 -7.72 -15.01
N CYS A 137 2.18 -8.98 -15.21
CA CYS A 137 1.35 -10.01 -15.82
C CYS A 137 0.31 -10.62 -14.87
N GLU A 138 0.40 -10.33 -13.57
CA GLU A 138 -0.53 -10.77 -12.53
C GLU A 138 -1.55 -9.67 -12.16
N TYR A 139 -1.41 -8.48 -12.74
CA TYR A 139 -2.30 -7.32 -12.58
C TYR A 139 -3.35 -7.30 -13.69
#